data_AF-A0A370WXC1-F1
#
_entry.id   AF-A0A370WXC1-F1
#
_cell.length_a   1.000
_cell.length_b   1.000
_cell.length_c   1.000
_cell.angle_alpha   90.00
_cell.angle_beta   90.00
_cell.angle_gamma   90.00
#
_symmetry.space_group_name_H-M   'P 1'
#
loop_
_entity.id
_entity.type
_entity.pdbx_description
1 polymer ?
#
loop_
_entity_poly.entity_id
_entity_poly.type
_entity_poly.pdbx_seq_one_letter_code
_entity_poly.pdbx_strand_id
1 'polypeptide(L)'
;MRQYDIPTLRSQLMVWAGLLILLAASASVSRLALGWWVLVITATVAMGQALLVLVVFMRLKRAHPALRMIAMLAFAWPVLMVVLTLGDYLTRSLLHSPM
;
A
#
# COMPACT_ATOMS: atom_id res chain seq x y z
N MET A 1 -3.00 -15.36 -31.43
CA MET A 1 -2.66 -16.27 -30.32
C MET A 1 -1.75 -15.52 -29.36
N ARG A 2 -2.26 -15.14 -28.18
CA ARG A 2 -1.54 -14.30 -27.21
C ARG A 2 -0.55 -15.20 -26.45
N GLN A 3 0.75 -14.94 -26.57
CA GLN A 3 1.78 -15.72 -25.90
C GLN A 3 1.57 -15.68 -24.38
N TYR A 4 1.27 -16.82 -23.78
CA TYR A 4 1.24 -16.99 -22.33
C TYR A 4 2.68 -17.16 -21.83
N ASP A 5 3.34 -16.05 -21.55
CA ASP A 5 4.61 -16.07 -20.80
C ASP A 5 4.33 -16.61 -19.40
N ILE A 6 4.67 -17.88 -19.21
CA ILE A 6 4.61 -18.59 -17.94
C ILE A 6 5.46 -17.80 -16.95
N PRO A 7 4.88 -17.31 -15.84
CA PRO A 7 5.63 -16.55 -14.85
C PRO A 7 6.81 -17.39 -14.36
N THR A 8 8.03 -16.87 -14.53
CA THR A 8 9.22 -17.56 -14.08
C THR A 8 9.17 -17.64 -12.55
N LEU A 9 9.27 -18.84 -11.98
CA LEU A 9 9.25 -19.09 -10.53
C LEU A 9 10.15 -18.11 -9.76
N ARG A 10 11.30 -17.76 -10.35
CA ARG A 10 12.25 -16.77 -9.84
C ARG A 10 11.62 -15.39 -9.57
N SER A 11 10.79 -14.88 -10.48
CA SER A 11 10.07 -13.61 -10.31
C SER A 11 9.14 -13.67 -9.10
N GLN A 12 8.36 -14.75 -8.99
CA GLN A 12 7.42 -14.94 -7.89
C GLN A 12 8.15 -15.01 -6.54
N LEU A 13 9.28 -15.74 -6.49
CA LEU A 13 10.10 -15.91 -5.29
C LEU A 13 10.77 -14.60 -4.86
N MET A 14 11.27 -13.78 -5.79
CA MET A 14 11.86 -12.48 -5.45
C MET A 14 10.82 -11.52 -4.83
N VAL A 15 9.59 -11.55 -5.33
CA VAL A 15 8.51 -10.71 -4.81
C VAL A 15 8.05 -11.22 -3.45
N TRP A 16 7.95 -12.53 -3.28
CA TRP A 16 7.67 -13.16 -2.00
C TRP A 16 8.73 -12.78 -0.96
N ALA A 17 10.01 -12.85 -1.31
CA ALA A 17 11.10 -12.40 -0.44
C ALA A 17 11.00 -10.90 -0.10
N GLY A 18 10.69 -10.06 -1.09
CA GLY A 18 10.41 -8.64 -0.85
C GLY A 18 9.26 -8.42 0.14
N LEU A 19 8.14 -9.12 -0.04
CA LEU A 19 7.00 -9.06 0.87
C LEU A 19 7.36 -9.52 2.29
N LEU A 20 8.18 -10.57 2.43
CA LEU A 20 8.66 -11.01 3.74
C LEU A 20 9.57 -9.98 4.42
N ILE A 21 10.43 -9.30 3.66
CA ILE A 21 11.28 -8.22 4.19
C ILE A 21 10.41 -7.06 4.68
N LEU A 22 9.44 -6.63 3.88
CA LEU A 22 8.51 -5.57 4.30
C LEU A 22 7.69 -6.01 5.53
N LEU A 23 7.24 -7.27 5.58
CA LEU A 23 6.50 -7.81 6.72
C LEU A 23 7.36 -7.81 7.98
N ALA A 24 8.61 -8.27 7.88
CA ALA A 24 9.56 -8.26 8.99
C ALA A 24 9.81 -6.83 9.46
N ALA A 25 10.00 -5.87 8.55
CA ALA A 25 10.15 -4.46 8.88
C ALA A 25 8.92 -3.92 9.63
N SER A 26 7.70 -4.24 9.18
CA SER A 26 6.47 -3.84 9.86
C SER A 26 6.39 -4.40 11.29
N ALA A 27 6.70 -5.69 11.44
CA ALA A 27 6.70 -6.36 12.75
C ALA A 27 7.77 -5.80 13.69
N SER A 28 8.96 -5.47 13.17
CA SER A 28 10.03 -4.83 13.93
C SER A 28 9.62 -3.44 14.39
N VAL A 29 9.08 -2.60 13.50
CA VAL A 29 8.64 -1.24 13.83
C VAL A 29 7.53 -1.27 14.89
N SER A 30 6.60 -2.22 14.81
CA SER A 30 5.53 -2.36 15.81
C SER A 30 6.03 -2.75 17.21
N ARG A 31 7.22 -3.36 17.32
CA ARG A 31 7.81 -3.76 18.61
C ARG A 31 8.66 -2.66 19.23
N LEU A 32 9.12 -1.69 18.44
CA LEU A 32 9.80 -0.53 18.98
C LEU A 32 8.75 0.51 19.40
N ALA A 33 8.82 0.98 20.65
CA ALA A 33 7.95 2.04 21.14
C ALA A 33 8.36 3.42 20.56
N LEU A 34 8.19 3.61 19.25
CA LEU A 34 8.54 4.84 18.52
C LEU A 34 7.50 5.98 18.72
N GLY A 35 6.53 5.80 19.61
CA GLY A 35 5.46 6.77 19.84
C GLY A 35 4.66 7.07 18.55
N TRP A 36 4.41 8.35 18.27
CA TRP A 36 3.59 8.79 17.13
C TRP A 36 4.17 8.40 15.76
N TRP A 37 5.49 8.25 15.65
CA TRP A 37 6.15 7.91 14.38
C TRP A 37 5.86 6.48 13.90
N VAL A 38 5.43 5.58 14.80
CA VAL A 38 5.03 4.20 14.43
C VAL A 38 3.93 4.22 13.38
N LEU A 39 2.96 5.13 13.50
CA LEU A 39 1.82 5.21 12.59
C LEU A 39 2.28 5.51 11.15
N VAL A 40 3.15 6.50 10.98
CA VAL A 40 3.64 6.93 9.67
C VAL A 40 4.49 5.83 9.02
N ILE A 41 5.35 5.19 9.80
CA ILE A 41 6.25 4.14 9.30
C ILE A 41 5.45 2.89 8.92
N THR A 42 4.55 2.42 9.79
CA THR A 42 3.72 1.24 9.51
C THR A 42 2.79 1.45 8.31
N ALA A 43 2.21 2.64 8.17
CA ALA A 43 1.43 3.02 6.99
C ALA A 43 2.26 3.01 5.69
N THR A 44 3.49 3.55 5.75
CA THR A 44 4.40 3.57 4.59
C THR A 44 4.79 2.16 4.15
N VAL A 45 5.09 1.28 5.12
CA VAL A 45 5.41 -0.13 4.85
C VAL A 45 4.20 -0.86 4.26
N ALA A 46 3.00 -0.64 4.81
CA ALA A 46 1.77 -1.21 4.27
C ALA A 46 1.48 -0.75 2.83
N MET A 47 1.70 0.53 2.51
CA MET A 47 1.63 1.03 1.13
C MET A 47 2.63 0.32 0.22
N GLY A 48 3.88 0.12 0.68
CA GLY A 48 4.89 -0.63 -0.06
C GLY A 48 4.46 -2.07 -0.39
N GLN A 49 3.85 -2.77 0.57
CA GLN A 49 3.30 -4.12 0.35
C GLN A 49 2.20 -4.12 -0.70
N ALA A 50 1.24 -3.19 -0.59
CA ALA A 50 0.14 -3.06 -1.54
C ALA A 50 0.64 -2.78 -2.97
N LEU A 51 1.63 -1.89 -3.12
CA LEU A 51 2.18 -1.49 -4.42
C LEU A 51 2.93 -2.65 -5.09
N LEU A 52 3.70 -3.43 -4.32
CA LEU A 52 4.36 -4.65 -4.78
C LEU A 52 3.36 -5.68 -5.31
N VAL A 53 2.25 -5.88 -4.59
CA VAL A 53 1.17 -6.79 -5.01
C VAL A 53 0.51 -6.29 -6.30
N LEU A 54 0.18 -5.00 -6.38
CA LEU A 54 -0.51 -4.41 -7.53
C LEU A 54 0.34 -4.47 -8.81
N VAL A 55 1.65 -4.23 -8.69
CA VAL A 55 2.55 -4.22 -9.85
C VAL A 55 2.87 -5.65 -10.30
N VAL A 56 3.13 -6.57 -9.37
CA VAL A 56 3.72 -7.87 -9.71
C VAL A 56 2.71 -9.01 -9.75
N PHE A 57 1.88 -9.16 -8.71
CA PHE A 57 0.91 -10.25 -8.64
C PHE A 57 -0.30 -10.01 -9.55
N MET A 58 -0.79 -8.78 -9.62
CA MET A 58 -1.92 -8.43 -10.50
C MET A 58 -1.52 -8.27 -11.98
N ARG A 59 -0.21 -8.38 -12.31
CA ARG A 59 0.36 -8.17 -13.66
C ARG A 59 -0.27 -6.99 -14.40
N LEU A 60 -0.51 -5.89 -13.69
CA LEU A 60 -1.33 -4.78 -14.19
C LEU A 60 -0.74 -4.12 -15.46
N LYS A 61 0.57 -4.27 -15.66
CA LYS A 61 1.27 -3.86 -16.89
C LYS A 61 0.85 -4.63 -18.15
N ARG A 62 0.46 -5.90 -18.03
CA ARG A 62 0.02 -6.75 -19.15
C ARG A 62 -1.48 -6.99 -19.17
N ALA A 63 -2.18 -6.52 -18.15
CA ALA A 63 -3.64 -6.58 -18.08
C ALA A 63 -4.31 -5.69 -19.13
N HIS A 64 -5.55 -6.02 -19.47
CA HIS A 64 -6.39 -5.19 -20.34
C HIS A 64 -6.51 -3.77 -19.77
N PRO A 65 -6.47 -2.70 -20.60
CA PRO A 65 -6.46 -1.30 -20.12
C PRO A 65 -7.63 -0.97 -19.19
N ALA A 66 -8.82 -1.56 -19.42
CA ALA A 66 -9.97 -1.42 -18.52
C ALA A 66 -9.68 -1.94 -17.09
N LEU A 67 -9.00 -3.09 -16.94
CA LEU A 67 -8.65 -3.64 -15.63
C LEU A 67 -7.64 -2.75 -14.91
N ARG A 68 -6.73 -2.13 -15.66
CA ARG A 68 -5.77 -1.16 -15.14
C ARG A 68 -6.46 0.10 -14.61
N MET A 69 -7.47 0.62 -15.31
CA MET A 69 -8.27 1.75 -14.83
C MET A 69 -9.05 1.40 -13.56
N ILE A 70 -9.69 0.23 -13.51
CA ILE A 70 -10.42 -0.24 -12.34
C ILE A 70 -9.48 -0.40 -11.13
N ALA A 71 -8.30 -1.00 -11.31
CA ALA A 71 -7.32 -1.15 -10.24
C ALA A 71 -6.78 0.20 -9.75
N MET A 72 -6.54 1.15 -10.66
CA MET A 72 -6.16 2.51 -10.29
C MET A 72 -7.26 3.21 -9.50
N LEU A 73 -8.52 3.07 -9.91
CA LEU A 73 -9.67 3.65 -9.21
C LEU A 73 -9.86 3.01 -7.83
N ALA A 74 -9.78 1.69 -7.75
CA ALA A 74 -9.85 0.93 -6.51
C ALA A 74 -8.72 1.28 -5.54
N PHE A 75 -7.54 1.64 -6.05
CA PHE A 75 -6.41 2.10 -5.23
C PHE A 75 -6.53 3.59 -4.85
N ALA A 76 -7.03 4.44 -5.74
CA ALA A 76 -7.23 5.86 -5.49
C ALA A 76 -8.29 6.11 -4.41
N TRP A 77 -9.34 5.28 -4.38
CA TRP A 77 -10.44 5.41 -3.43
C TRP A 77 -10.01 5.38 -1.94
N PRO A 78 -9.29 4.36 -1.44
CA PRO A 78 -8.82 4.35 -0.06
C PRO A 78 -7.81 5.46 0.23
N VAL A 79 -6.95 5.82 -0.73
CA VAL A 79 -6.03 6.97 -0.56
C VAL A 79 -6.82 8.26 -0.31
N LEU A 80 -7.86 8.49 -1.11
CA LEU A 80 -8.77 9.63 -0.92
C LEU A 80 -9.43 9.60 0.45
N MET A 81 -9.99 8.46 0.87
CA MET A 81 -10.62 8.29 2.18
C MET A 81 -9.66 8.60 3.33
N VAL A 82 -8.40 8.12 3.26
CA VAL A 82 -7.39 8.38 4.29
C VAL A 82 -7.07 9.87 4.37
N VAL A 83 -6.87 10.54 3.23
CA VAL A 83 -6.57 11.99 3.19
C VAL A 83 -7.74 12.80 3.75
N LEU A 84 -8.97 12.48 3.37
CA LEU A 84 -10.17 13.16 3.88
C LEU A 84 -10.31 12.97 5.39
N THR A 85 -10.20 11.73 5.87
CA THR A 85 -10.28 11.41 7.30
C THR A 85 -9.20 12.14 8.09
N LEU A 86 -7.96 12.16 7.58
CA LEU A 86 -6.85 12.85 8.25
C LEU A 86 -7.09 14.37 8.27
N GLY A 87 -7.62 14.94 7.18
CA GLY A 87 -8.04 16.33 7.10
C GLY A 87 -9.11 16.67 8.13
N ASP A 88 -10.11 15.80 8.32
CA ASP A 88 -11.14 15.95 9.34
C ASP A 88 -10.55 15.97 10.75
N TYR A 89 -9.63 15.06 11.07
CA TYR A 89 -8.95 15.01 12.37
C TYR A 89 -8.11 16.26 12.62
N LEU A 90 -7.32 16.69 11.63
CA LEU A 90 -6.45 17.87 11.75
C LEU A 90 -7.24 19.18 11.89
N THR A 91 -8.41 19.26 11.26
CA THR A 91 -9.26 20.46 11.32
C THR A 91 -10.13 20.50 12.55
N ARG A 92 -10.45 19.34 13.15
CA ARG A 92 -11.24 19.26 14.38
C ARG A 92 -10.53 19.91 15.58
N SER A 93 -9.21 19.84 15.67
CA SER A 93 -8.45 20.53 16.72
C SER A 93 -8.46 22.06 16.54
N LEU A 94 -8.53 22.56 15.30
CA LEU A 94 -8.65 24.00 15.02
C LEU A 94 -10.00 24.58 15.49
N LEU A 95 -11.05 23.77 15.54
CA LEU A 95 -12.37 24.18 16.02
C LEU A 95 -12.54 24.04 17.55
N HIS A 96 -11.62 23.35 18.24
CA HIS A 96 -11.59 23.29 19.70
C HIS A 96 -10.97 24.58 20.29
N SER A 97 -11.58 25.71 19.97
CA SER A 97 -11.37 26.97 20.70
C SER A 97 -11.99 26.79 22.10
N PRO A 98 -11.20 26.84 23.19
CA PRO A 98 -11.77 26.81 24.53
C PRO A 98 -12.49 28.14 24.76
N MET A 99 -13.82 28.08 24.78
CA MET A 99 -14.65 29.00 25.54
C MET A 99 -15.21 28.25 26.74
#